data_AF-N9NTN1-F1
#
_entry.id   AF-N9NTN1-F1
#
_cell.length_a   1.000
_cell.length_b   1.000
_cell.length_c   1.000
_cell.angle_alpha   90.00
_cell.angle_beta   90.00
_cell.angle_gamma   90.00
#
_symmetry.space_group_name_H-M   'P 1'
#
loop_
_entity.id
_entity.type
_entity.pdbx_description
1 polymer ?
#
loop_
_entity_poly.entity_id
_entity_poly.type
_entity_poly.pdbx_seq_one_letter_code
_entity_poly.pdbx_strand_id
1 'polypeptide(L)'
;MNGKILSFFILFLCGFYASAGIKFTPVQMNIDDFKRQKSTTVNIESTGISTSKIYEINAFKWEQNDKGEDILVKDDTLLFNPKIFELKPESKQLVRMGFSQSPANLKKEQAWRIIFEEITPVVDKSNLTFLFNFSLPLFAGKQVSPKLDVNIQKTSNTSYLNINNVADSHAKLIEIIVLDQNNKEIVKKNIVQYILSGKKVVVDLGDINVNGRLKLKIKLEDQAEYLEFPIKV
;
A
#
# COMPACT_ATOMS: atom_id res chain seq x y z
N MET A 1 24.40 61.00 19.14
CA MET A 1 23.22 60.53 18.39
C MET A 1 23.73 59.91 17.09
N ASN A 2 23.91 58.58 17.04
CA ASN A 2 24.26 57.85 15.81
C ASN A 2 23.67 56.44 15.92
N GLY A 3 22.68 56.18 15.07
CA GLY A 3 21.77 55.03 15.15
C GLY A 3 22.41 53.72 14.69
N LYS A 4 22.01 52.63 15.34
CA LYS A 4 22.35 51.26 14.93
C LYS A 4 21.35 50.82 13.86
N ILE A 5 21.85 50.51 12.66
CA ILE A 5 21.05 49.90 11.59
C ILE A 5 20.95 48.40 11.88
N LEU A 6 19.74 47.94 12.18
CA LEU A 6 19.42 46.54 12.43
C LEU A 6 19.09 45.89 11.08
N SER A 7 20.03 45.10 10.54
CA SER A 7 19.83 44.36 9.29
C SER A 7 18.99 43.11 9.55
N PHE A 8 17.82 43.02 8.90
CA PHE A 8 16.90 41.90 9.01
C PHE A 8 17.21 40.89 7.89
N PHE A 9 17.89 39.80 8.22
CA PHE A 9 18.25 38.74 7.28
C PHE A 9 17.06 37.77 7.13
N ILE A 10 16.30 37.88 6.04
CA ILE A 10 15.23 36.92 5.70
C ILE A 10 15.89 35.67 5.12
N LEU A 11 15.91 34.61 5.91
CA LEU A 11 16.38 33.29 5.49
C LEU A 11 15.24 32.59 4.72
N PHE A 12 15.34 32.57 3.40
CA PHE A 12 14.43 31.82 2.53
C PHE A 12 14.74 30.32 2.68
N LEU A 13 13.98 29.59 3.50
CA LEU A 13 14.07 28.13 3.55
C LEU A 13 13.54 27.55 2.23
N CYS A 14 14.44 27.28 1.28
CA CYS A 14 14.16 26.31 0.22
C CYS A 14 14.04 24.93 0.88
N GLY A 15 12.80 24.45 1.04
CA GLY A 15 12.57 23.05 1.38
C GLY A 15 13.12 22.17 0.27
N PHE A 16 14.11 21.34 0.59
CA PHE A 16 14.53 20.26 -0.30
C PHE A 16 13.40 19.24 -0.38
N TYR A 17 12.61 19.29 -1.46
CA TYR A 17 11.74 18.19 -1.82
C TYR A 17 12.63 17.06 -2.35
N ALA A 18 13.08 16.18 -1.46
CA ALA A 18 13.65 14.90 -1.86
C ALA A 18 12.51 14.01 -2.36
N SER A 19 12.13 14.18 -3.63
CA SER A 19 11.32 13.16 -4.31
C SER A 19 12.27 12.06 -4.75
N ALA A 20 11.97 10.80 -4.40
CA ALA A 20 12.44 9.70 -5.24
C ALA A 20 11.97 10.03 -6.65
N GLY A 21 12.89 10.17 -7.60
CA GLY A 21 12.61 10.80 -8.88
C GLY A 21 11.73 9.99 -9.83
N ILE A 22 10.94 9.05 -9.31
CA ILE A 22 10.06 8.16 -10.06
C ILE A 22 8.68 8.14 -9.39
N LYS A 23 7.65 8.43 -10.16
CA LYS A 23 6.25 8.49 -9.71
C LYS A 23 5.39 7.53 -10.53
N PHE A 24 4.54 6.77 -9.84
CA PHE A 24 3.55 5.89 -10.46
C PHE A 24 2.15 6.50 -10.36
N THR A 25 1.38 6.47 -11.45
CA THR A 25 -0.01 6.93 -11.48
C THR A 25 -0.88 5.97 -12.33
N PRO A 26 -1.84 5.26 -11.72
CA PRO A 26 -2.14 5.21 -10.28
C PRO A 26 -1.12 4.36 -9.48
N VAL A 27 -1.17 4.45 -8.15
CA VAL A 27 -0.38 3.59 -7.23
C VAL A 27 -1.06 2.27 -6.90
N GLN A 28 -2.32 2.10 -7.31
CA GLN A 28 -3.11 0.87 -7.24
C GLN A 28 -3.86 0.71 -8.54
N MET A 29 -3.88 -0.51 -9.08
CA MET A 29 -4.54 -0.82 -10.32
C MET A 29 -5.68 -1.80 -10.09
N ASN A 30 -6.77 -1.63 -10.83
CA ASN A 30 -7.92 -2.53 -10.78
C ASN A 30 -8.34 -2.98 -12.19
N ILE A 31 -8.86 -4.21 -12.29
CA ILE A 31 -9.53 -4.76 -13.48
C ILE A 31 -10.86 -5.38 -13.01
N ASP A 32 -11.92 -4.58 -13.04
CA ASP A 32 -13.18 -4.92 -12.36
C ASP A 32 -14.11 -5.81 -13.20
N ASP A 33 -14.17 -5.59 -14.52
CA ASP A 33 -15.06 -6.28 -15.44
C ASP A 33 -14.34 -6.75 -16.69
N PHE A 34 -13.96 -8.03 -16.71
CA PHE A 34 -13.27 -8.68 -17.83
C PHE A 34 -14.10 -8.79 -19.11
N LYS A 35 -15.42 -8.55 -19.07
CA LYS A 35 -16.24 -8.45 -20.30
C LYS A 35 -15.98 -7.12 -21.02
N ARG A 36 -15.71 -6.05 -20.28
CA ARG A 36 -15.55 -4.69 -20.81
C ARG A 36 -14.09 -4.25 -20.90
N GLN A 37 -13.28 -4.65 -19.93
CA GLN A 37 -11.91 -4.20 -19.77
C GLN A 37 -11.06 -5.35 -19.25
N LYS A 38 -10.18 -5.89 -20.11
CA LYS A 38 -9.26 -6.99 -19.78
C LYS A 38 -7.86 -6.51 -19.38
N SER A 39 -7.65 -5.20 -19.38
CA SER A 39 -6.35 -4.58 -19.12
C SER A 39 -6.50 -3.28 -18.36
N THR A 40 -5.47 -2.90 -17.62
CA THR A 40 -5.32 -1.60 -16.98
C THR A 40 -3.98 -0.99 -17.38
N THR A 41 -3.72 0.24 -16.94
CA THR A 41 -2.50 0.97 -17.27
C THR A 41 -1.94 1.68 -16.07
N VAL A 42 -0.62 1.83 -16.04
CA VAL A 42 0.10 2.71 -15.12
C VAL A 42 1.05 3.61 -15.89
N ASN A 43 1.08 4.87 -15.50
CA ASN A 43 2.06 5.85 -15.95
C ASN A 43 3.21 5.91 -14.95
N ILE A 44 4.43 5.86 -15.44
CA ILE A 44 5.68 6.04 -14.69
C ILE A 44 6.29 7.34 -15.17
N GLU A 45 6.47 8.30 -14.28
CA GLU A 45 7.07 9.60 -14.58
C GLU A 45 8.40 9.73 -13.84
N SER A 46 9.44 10.14 -14.56
CA SER A 46 10.76 10.40 -14.04
C SER A 46 10.98 11.90 -13.88
N THR A 47 11.44 12.35 -12.71
CA THR A 47 11.79 13.75 -12.42
C THR A 47 13.01 13.79 -11.50
N GLY A 48 14.07 14.47 -11.90
CA GLY A 48 15.28 14.64 -11.10
C GLY A 48 16.22 13.42 -11.06
N ILE A 49 16.01 12.40 -11.90
CA ILE A 49 17.00 11.33 -12.10
C ILE A 49 18.01 11.75 -13.19
N SER A 50 19.29 11.42 -13.00
CA SER A 50 20.38 11.85 -13.89
C SER A 50 20.72 10.87 -15.00
N THR A 51 20.28 9.62 -14.88
CA THR A 51 20.62 8.52 -15.80
C THR A 51 19.38 7.70 -16.12
N SER A 52 19.38 7.12 -17.32
CA SER A 52 18.35 6.16 -17.71
C SER A 52 18.40 4.92 -16.83
N LYS A 53 17.23 4.37 -16.52
CA LYS A 53 17.06 3.13 -15.77
C LYS A 53 16.29 2.13 -16.61
N ILE A 54 16.72 0.87 -16.61
CA ILE A 54 16.00 -0.20 -17.31
C ILE A 54 15.17 -0.96 -16.29
N TYR A 55 13.88 -1.14 -16.58
CA TYR A 55 12.96 -1.89 -15.72
C TYR A 55 12.44 -3.12 -16.43
N GLU A 56 12.39 -4.25 -15.72
CA GLU A 56 11.61 -5.44 -16.07
C GLU A 56 10.39 -5.55 -15.14
N ILE A 57 9.24 -5.91 -15.69
CA ILE A 57 7.98 -5.95 -14.94
C ILE A 57 7.55 -7.39 -14.71
N ASN A 58 7.40 -7.83 -13.46
CA ASN A 58 6.93 -9.17 -13.11
C ASN A 58 5.65 -9.15 -12.30
N ALA A 59 4.78 -10.15 -12.49
CA ALA A 59 3.56 -10.31 -11.68
C ALA A 59 3.77 -11.45 -10.68
N PHE A 60 3.27 -11.23 -9.46
CA PHE A 60 3.21 -12.24 -8.43
C PHE A 60 1.79 -12.30 -7.90
N LYS A 61 1.18 -13.49 -7.94
CA LYS A 61 -0.06 -13.77 -7.22
C LYS A 61 0.16 -13.44 -5.76
N TRP A 62 -0.73 -12.62 -5.21
CA TRP A 62 -0.64 -12.17 -3.84
C TRP A 62 -1.69 -12.86 -3.00
N GLU A 63 -1.21 -13.63 -2.03
CA GLU A 63 -2.00 -14.31 -1.03
C GLU A 63 -1.56 -13.87 0.37
N GLN A 64 -2.36 -14.23 1.37
CA GLN A 64 -2.01 -14.05 2.77
C GLN A 64 -2.21 -15.34 3.53
N ASN A 65 -1.27 -15.67 4.41
CA ASN A 65 -1.40 -16.80 5.32
C ASN A 65 -2.36 -16.48 6.49
N ASP A 66 -2.56 -17.43 7.39
CA ASP A 66 -3.46 -17.27 8.54
C ASP A 66 -3.02 -16.22 9.56
N LYS A 67 -1.77 -15.75 9.49
CA LYS A 67 -1.25 -14.64 10.31
C LYS A 67 -1.39 -13.30 9.61
N GLY A 68 -1.80 -13.28 8.34
CA GLY A 68 -1.89 -12.07 7.53
C GLY A 68 -0.58 -11.66 6.87
N GLU A 69 0.43 -12.54 6.86
CA GLU A 69 1.70 -12.29 6.18
C GLU A 69 1.54 -12.53 4.67
N ASP A 70 2.17 -11.66 3.88
CA ASP A 70 2.09 -11.72 2.42
C ASP A 70 2.86 -12.93 1.86
N ILE A 71 2.20 -13.70 1.00
CA ILE A 71 2.80 -14.78 0.19
C ILE A 71 2.72 -14.35 -1.27
N LEU A 72 3.87 -14.37 -1.95
CA LEU A 72 4.00 -13.97 -3.35
C LEU A 72 4.44 -15.17 -4.20
N VAL A 73 3.60 -15.56 -5.16
CA VAL A 73 3.89 -16.66 -6.10
C VAL A 73 3.98 -16.10 -7.50
N LYS A 74 5.08 -16.32 -8.21
CA LYS A 74 5.25 -15.80 -9.58
C LYS A 74 4.10 -16.26 -10.48
N ASP A 75 3.55 -15.35 -11.27
CA ASP A 75 2.43 -15.59 -12.18
C ASP A 75 2.73 -15.01 -13.56
N ASP A 76 2.94 -15.89 -14.53
CA ASP A 76 3.28 -15.51 -15.91
C ASP A 76 2.02 -15.37 -16.81
N THR A 77 0.81 -15.49 -16.25
CA THR A 77 -0.44 -15.32 -17.02
C THR A 77 -0.78 -13.87 -17.33
N LEU A 78 -0.22 -12.93 -16.54
CA LEU A 78 -0.35 -11.49 -16.74
C LEU A 78 0.70 -10.98 -17.73
N LEU A 79 0.22 -10.35 -18.79
CA LEU A 79 1.03 -9.80 -19.87
C LEU A 79 1.23 -8.30 -19.68
N PHE A 80 2.41 -7.82 -20.06
CA PHE A 80 2.83 -6.43 -19.94
C PHE A 80 3.25 -5.87 -21.29
N ASN A 81 2.88 -4.63 -21.57
CA ASN A 81 3.30 -3.91 -22.75
C ASN A 81 3.69 -2.46 -22.39
N PRO A 82 4.99 -2.12 -22.45
CA PRO A 82 6.12 -3.03 -22.62
C PRO A 82 6.38 -3.88 -21.35
N LYS A 83 7.02 -5.06 -21.51
CA LYS A 83 7.50 -5.91 -20.40
C LYS A 83 8.84 -5.43 -19.84
N ILE A 84 9.71 -4.92 -20.71
CA ILE A 84 10.99 -4.30 -20.38
C ILE A 84 11.03 -2.93 -21.02
N PHE A 85 11.44 -1.90 -20.30
CA PHE A 85 11.54 -0.54 -20.84
C PHE A 85 12.70 0.25 -20.22
N GLU A 86 13.16 1.26 -20.96
CA GLU A 86 14.10 2.26 -20.48
C GLU A 86 13.32 3.51 -20.02
N LEU A 87 13.44 3.86 -18.75
CA LEU A 87 12.96 5.12 -18.20
C LEU A 87 14.08 6.16 -18.29
N LYS A 88 13.93 7.10 -19.21
CA LYS A 88 14.89 8.19 -19.42
C LYS A 88 14.69 9.31 -18.39
N PRO A 89 15.70 10.15 -18.13
CA PRO A 89 15.53 11.40 -17.38
C PRO A 89 14.38 12.24 -17.92
N GLU A 90 13.63 12.90 -17.02
CA GLU A 90 12.49 13.78 -17.37
C GLU A 90 11.47 13.17 -18.35
N SER A 91 11.26 11.84 -18.28
CA SER A 91 10.41 11.13 -19.22
C SER A 91 9.18 10.49 -18.57
N LYS A 92 8.25 10.06 -19.43
CA LYS A 92 7.04 9.34 -19.04
C LYS A 92 6.93 8.04 -19.82
N GLN A 93 6.70 6.93 -19.11
CA GLN A 93 6.43 5.62 -19.68
C GLN A 93 5.01 5.18 -19.29
N LEU A 94 4.20 4.81 -20.28
CA LEU A 94 2.94 4.11 -20.05
C LEU A 94 3.18 2.61 -20.17
N VAL A 95 2.72 1.85 -19.17
CA VAL A 95 2.67 0.38 -19.22
C VAL A 95 1.21 -0.05 -19.21
N ARG A 96 0.83 -0.86 -20.18
CA ARG A 96 -0.43 -1.60 -20.18
C ARG A 96 -0.20 -3.00 -19.65
N MET A 97 -1.10 -3.48 -18.81
CA MET A 97 -1.07 -4.85 -18.30
C MET A 97 -2.45 -5.48 -18.32
N GLY A 98 -2.52 -6.78 -18.57
CA GLY A 98 -3.77 -7.51 -18.65
C GLY A 98 -3.52 -9.00 -18.76
N PHE A 99 -4.56 -9.79 -18.62
CA PHE A 99 -4.42 -11.24 -18.61
C PHE A 99 -4.53 -11.82 -20.02
N SER A 100 -3.70 -12.81 -20.33
CA SER A 100 -3.81 -13.60 -21.56
C SER A 100 -5.14 -14.37 -21.63
N GLN A 101 -5.59 -14.89 -20.48
CA GLN A 101 -6.91 -15.47 -20.26
C GLN A 101 -7.49 -14.91 -18.96
N SER A 102 -8.79 -14.64 -18.92
CA SER A 102 -9.42 -14.11 -17.70
C SER A 102 -9.21 -15.10 -16.54
N PRO A 103 -8.80 -14.63 -15.34
CA PRO A 103 -8.66 -15.50 -14.18
C PRO A 103 -9.97 -16.23 -13.89
N ALA A 104 -9.89 -17.52 -13.56
CA ALA A 104 -11.05 -18.31 -13.23
C ALA A 104 -11.69 -17.81 -11.91
N ASN A 105 -13.03 -17.83 -11.85
CA ASN A 105 -13.83 -17.61 -10.65
C ASN A 105 -13.62 -16.23 -9.96
N LEU A 106 -13.89 -15.14 -10.69
CA LEU A 106 -13.91 -13.77 -10.16
C LEU A 106 -15.14 -13.46 -9.29
N LYS A 107 -15.73 -14.45 -8.62
CA LYS A 107 -16.75 -14.20 -7.60
C LYS A 107 -16.17 -13.42 -6.42
N LYS A 108 -14.90 -13.68 -6.11
CA LYS A 108 -14.09 -12.91 -5.17
C LYS A 108 -13.00 -12.18 -5.94
N GLU A 109 -12.68 -10.98 -5.48
CA GLU A 109 -11.52 -10.24 -5.95
C GLU A 109 -10.26 -11.06 -5.71
N GLN A 110 -9.39 -11.07 -6.71
CA GLN A 110 -8.07 -11.66 -6.63
C GLN A 110 -7.02 -10.55 -6.67
N ALA A 111 -5.86 -10.82 -6.06
CA ALA A 111 -4.81 -9.81 -5.91
C ALA A 111 -3.46 -10.28 -6.46
N TRP A 112 -2.69 -9.31 -6.95
CA TRP A 112 -1.32 -9.48 -7.43
C TRP A 112 -0.45 -8.32 -6.97
N ARG A 113 0.86 -8.58 -6.87
CA ARG A 113 1.89 -7.54 -6.81
C ARG A 113 2.58 -7.45 -8.16
N ILE A 114 2.58 -6.26 -8.74
CA ILE A 114 3.29 -5.92 -9.97
C ILE A 114 4.62 -5.30 -9.56
N ILE A 115 5.70 -6.03 -9.78
CA ILE A 115 7.05 -5.65 -9.41
C ILE A 115 7.74 -5.05 -10.63
N PHE A 116 8.12 -3.79 -10.54
CA PHE A 116 9.00 -3.11 -11.49
C PHE A 116 10.41 -3.21 -10.92
N GLU A 117 11.19 -4.13 -11.46
CA GLU A 117 12.54 -4.44 -11.01
C GLU A 117 13.56 -3.71 -11.88
N GLU A 118 14.42 -2.91 -11.24
CA GLU A 118 15.50 -2.21 -11.95
C GLU A 118 16.61 -3.21 -12.32
N ILE A 119 16.89 -3.33 -13.61
CA ILE A 119 17.97 -4.19 -14.12
C ILE A 119 19.30 -3.45 -13.94
N THR A 120 20.25 -4.11 -13.28
CA THR A 120 21.60 -3.59 -13.07
C THR A 120 22.29 -3.31 -14.41
N PRO A 121 22.75 -2.08 -14.68
CA PRO A 121 23.59 -1.82 -15.83
C PRO A 121 24.95 -2.52 -15.63
N VAL A 122 25.49 -3.14 -16.68
CA VAL A 122 26.83 -3.74 -16.66
C VAL A 122 27.86 -2.61 -16.61
N VAL A 123 28.30 -2.22 -15.40
CA VAL A 123 29.35 -1.19 -15.25
C VAL A 123 30.38 -1.64 -14.22
N ASP A 124 31.62 -1.80 -14.67
CA ASP A 124 32.81 -2.19 -13.88
C ASP A 124 33.32 -1.05 -12.97
N LYS A 125 32.48 -0.52 -12.07
CA LYS A 125 32.94 0.48 -11.10
C LYS A 125 32.54 0.16 -9.67
N SER A 126 33.51 0.30 -8.77
CA SER A 126 33.46 0.08 -7.32
C SER A 126 32.65 1.16 -6.56
N ASN A 127 31.51 1.59 -7.11
CA ASN A 127 30.62 2.56 -6.48
C ASN A 127 29.36 1.85 -5.97
N LEU A 128 28.92 2.22 -4.76
CA LEU A 128 27.65 1.76 -4.22
C LEU A 128 26.51 2.23 -5.13
N THR A 129 25.81 1.29 -5.77
CA THR A 129 24.66 1.56 -6.65
C THR A 129 23.39 1.06 -5.98
N PHE A 130 22.42 1.95 -5.78
CA PHE A 130 21.10 1.58 -5.25
C PHE A 130 20.16 1.25 -6.40
N LEU A 131 19.63 0.02 -6.41
CA LEU A 131 18.58 -0.42 -7.33
C LEU A 131 17.22 -0.23 -6.67
N PHE A 132 16.25 0.29 -7.41
CA PHE A 132 14.91 0.53 -6.91
C PHE A 132 13.93 -0.47 -7.49
N ASN A 133 13.29 -1.25 -6.60
CA ASN A 133 12.20 -2.13 -6.96
C ASN A 133 10.89 -1.55 -6.44
N PHE A 134 9.91 -1.38 -7.34
CA PHE A 134 8.58 -0.87 -6.97
C PHE A 134 7.57 -2.00 -7.02
N SER A 135 6.73 -2.11 -5.99
CA SER A 135 5.69 -3.14 -5.89
C SER A 135 4.31 -2.50 -5.78
N LEU A 136 3.55 -2.54 -6.87
CA LEU A 136 2.20 -1.98 -6.93
C LEU A 136 1.14 -3.09 -6.83
N PRO A 137 0.06 -2.90 -6.07
CA PRO A 137 -1.06 -3.83 -6.07
C PRO A 137 -1.87 -3.74 -7.37
N LEU A 138 -2.24 -4.90 -7.89
CA LEU A 138 -3.24 -5.09 -8.92
C LEU A 138 -4.36 -5.96 -8.37
N PHE A 139 -5.59 -5.46 -8.41
CA PHE A 139 -6.77 -6.22 -8.03
C PHE A 139 -7.62 -6.55 -9.27
N ALA A 140 -8.14 -7.76 -9.33
CA ALA A 140 -8.99 -8.20 -10.43
C ALA A 140 -10.27 -8.85 -9.91
N GLY A 141 -11.41 -8.34 -10.34
CA GLY A 141 -12.73 -8.70 -9.85
C GLY A 141 -13.49 -7.50 -9.30
N LYS A 142 -14.77 -7.71 -8.98
CA LYS A 142 -15.65 -6.63 -8.52
C LYS A 142 -15.23 -6.14 -7.13
N GLN A 143 -14.97 -4.83 -7.01
CA GLN A 143 -14.78 -4.20 -5.72
C GLN A 143 -16.12 -4.00 -5.00
N VAL A 144 -16.17 -4.39 -3.73
CA VAL A 144 -17.34 -4.21 -2.87
C VAL A 144 -16.94 -3.45 -1.61
N SER A 145 -17.91 -2.89 -0.90
CA SER A 145 -17.61 -2.18 0.34
C SER A 145 -16.95 -3.13 1.36
N PRO A 146 -15.82 -2.72 1.98
CA PRO A 146 -15.17 -3.49 3.03
C PRO A 146 -16.14 -3.84 4.17
N LYS A 147 -16.03 -5.06 4.68
CA LYS A 147 -16.77 -5.53 5.86
C LYS A 147 -15.80 -6.27 6.77
N LEU A 148 -15.55 -5.70 7.94
CA LEU A 148 -14.63 -6.26 8.92
C LEU A 148 -15.39 -6.88 10.09
N ASP A 149 -14.92 -8.04 10.52
CA ASP A 149 -15.26 -8.64 11.80
C ASP A 149 -14.03 -8.56 12.71
N VAL A 150 -14.21 -8.11 13.94
CA VAL A 150 -13.11 -7.70 14.82
C VAL A 150 -13.29 -8.22 16.23
N ASN A 151 -12.18 -8.62 16.85
CA ASN A 151 -12.16 -9.03 18.25
C ASN A 151 -10.80 -8.72 18.89
N ILE A 152 -10.81 -8.31 20.16
CA ILE A 152 -9.59 -8.14 20.95
C ILE A 152 -9.42 -9.36 21.85
N GLN A 153 -8.23 -9.95 21.85
CA GLN A 153 -7.85 -11.06 22.73
C GLN A 153 -6.64 -10.64 23.55
N LYS A 154 -6.68 -10.88 24.87
CA LYS A 154 -5.52 -10.66 25.74
C LYS A 154 -4.79 -11.99 25.95
N THR A 155 -3.50 -11.99 25.66
CA THR A 155 -2.59 -13.11 25.92
C THR A 155 -1.50 -12.60 26.85
N SER A 156 -1.47 -13.11 28.08
CA SER A 156 -0.62 -12.57 29.16
C SER A 156 -0.90 -11.07 29.39
N ASN A 157 0.10 -10.20 29.20
CA ASN A 157 -0.06 -8.74 29.33
C ASN A 157 -0.25 -8.02 28.00
N THR A 158 -0.37 -8.72 26.87
CA THR A 158 -0.50 -8.08 25.56
C THR A 158 -1.89 -8.32 24.99
N SER A 159 -2.51 -7.25 24.50
CA SER A 159 -3.77 -7.28 23.78
C SER A 159 -3.52 -7.31 22.27
N TYR A 160 -4.19 -8.25 21.59
CA TYR A 160 -4.11 -8.44 20.15
C TYR A 160 -5.47 -8.20 19.52
N LEU A 161 -5.51 -7.31 18.53
CA LEU A 161 -6.68 -7.09 17.69
C LEU A 161 -6.66 -8.04 16.50
N ASN A 162 -7.61 -8.96 16.47
CA ASN A 162 -7.88 -9.80 15.33
C ASN A 162 -8.86 -9.07 14.41
N ILE A 163 -8.50 -8.93 13.13
CA ILE A 163 -9.34 -8.27 12.11
C ILE A 163 -9.51 -9.26 10.96
N ASN A 164 -10.75 -9.66 10.70
CA ASN A 164 -11.13 -10.54 9.61
C ASN A 164 -11.89 -9.76 8.54
N ASN A 165 -11.43 -9.81 7.29
CA ASN A 165 -12.15 -9.22 6.18
C ASN A 165 -13.13 -10.25 5.60
N VAL A 166 -14.41 -10.07 5.90
CA VAL A 166 -15.49 -10.96 5.44
C VAL A 166 -16.13 -10.50 4.12
N ALA A 167 -15.60 -9.45 3.49
CA ALA A 167 -16.03 -9.00 2.17
C ALA A 167 -15.34 -9.79 1.04
N ASP A 168 -15.93 -9.72 -0.15
CA ASP A 168 -15.41 -10.35 -1.37
C ASP A 168 -14.31 -9.51 -2.07
N SER A 169 -13.90 -8.38 -1.48
CA SER A 169 -12.77 -7.54 -1.92
C SER A 169 -11.88 -7.16 -0.74
N HIS A 170 -10.67 -6.70 -1.03
CA HIS A 170 -9.72 -6.27 -0.02
C HIS A 170 -10.18 -5.05 0.79
N ALA A 171 -9.54 -4.85 1.93
CA ALA A 171 -9.57 -3.62 2.71
C ALA A 171 -8.14 -3.14 2.95
N LYS A 172 -7.91 -1.82 2.95
CA LYS A 172 -6.61 -1.22 3.29
C LYS A 172 -6.74 -0.32 4.49
N LEU A 173 -6.18 -0.75 5.60
CA LEU A 173 -6.23 -0.08 6.89
C LEU A 173 -5.08 0.91 6.97
N ILE A 174 -5.38 2.14 7.39
CA ILE A 174 -4.39 3.21 7.55
C ILE A 174 -4.24 3.68 9.00
N GLU A 175 -5.24 3.44 9.84
CA GLU A 175 -5.20 3.83 11.25
C GLU A 175 -6.09 2.93 12.11
N ILE A 176 -5.65 2.67 13.34
CA ILE A 176 -6.42 1.99 14.39
C ILE A 176 -6.37 2.84 15.66
N ILE A 177 -7.53 3.13 16.23
CA ILE A 177 -7.67 3.82 17.52
C ILE A 177 -8.52 2.96 18.47
N VAL A 178 -8.07 2.82 19.71
CA VAL A 178 -8.85 2.20 20.80
C VAL A 178 -9.14 3.26 21.85
N LEU A 179 -10.41 3.44 22.17
CA LEU A 179 -10.91 4.39 23.17
C LEU A 179 -11.50 3.65 24.38
N ASP A 180 -11.39 4.26 25.55
CA ASP A 180 -12.14 3.85 26.74
C ASP A 180 -13.61 4.32 26.69
N GLN A 181 -14.38 3.98 27.74
CA GLN A 181 -15.79 4.37 27.90
C GLN A 181 -16.03 5.89 27.99
N ASN A 182 -14.99 6.69 28.28
CA ASN A 182 -15.04 8.14 28.35
C ASN A 182 -14.55 8.80 27.04
N ASN A 183 -14.37 8.02 25.97
CA ASN A 183 -13.78 8.42 24.69
C ASN A 183 -12.32 8.90 24.81
N LYS A 184 -11.59 8.51 25.86
CA LYS A 184 -10.15 8.76 25.95
C LYS A 184 -9.39 7.77 25.08
N GLU A 185 -8.47 8.27 24.27
CA GLU A 185 -7.55 7.45 23.48
C GLU A 185 -6.59 6.66 24.38
N ILE A 186 -6.60 5.33 24.25
CA ILE A 186 -5.71 4.41 24.94
C ILE A 186 -4.59 3.97 24.00
N VAL A 187 -4.94 3.64 22.75
CA VAL A 187 -4.02 3.16 21.73
C VAL A 187 -4.31 3.88 20.42
N LYS A 188 -3.24 4.31 19.75
CA LYS A 188 -3.28 4.77 18.37
C LYS A 188 -2.13 4.16 17.58
N LYS A 189 -2.46 3.57 16.44
CA LYS A 189 -1.50 2.95 15.52
C LYS A 189 -1.76 3.49 14.12
N ASN A 190 -0.79 4.22 13.57
CA ASN A 190 -0.74 4.51 12.14
C ASN A 190 -0.13 3.28 11.45
N ILE A 191 -0.87 2.66 10.55
CA ILE A 191 -0.45 1.43 9.87
C ILE A 191 -0.69 1.56 8.38
N VAL A 192 -0.14 0.65 7.58
CA VAL A 192 -0.54 0.48 6.18
C VAL A 192 -0.66 -1.01 5.96
N GLN A 193 -1.85 -1.54 6.23
CA GLN A 193 -2.09 -2.99 6.22
C GLN A 193 -3.21 -3.33 5.25
N TYR A 194 -2.91 -4.17 4.27
CA TYR A 194 -3.95 -4.78 3.45
C TYR A 194 -4.48 -6.05 4.11
N ILE A 195 -5.78 -6.27 3.96
CA ILE A 195 -6.44 -7.52 4.30
C ILE A 195 -7.21 -7.96 3.06
N LEU A 196 -6.71 -9.00 2.38
CA LEU A 196 -7.35 -9.54 1.17
C LEU A 196 -8.72 -10.17 1.51
N SER A 197 -9.54 -10.42 0.48
CA SER A 197 -10.85 -11.03 0.66
C SER A 197 -10.77 -12.36 1.42
N GLY A 198 -11.56 -12.49 2.49
CA GLY A 198 -11.62 -13.69 3.32
C GLY A 198 -10.35 -13.96 4.13
N LYS A 199 -9.43 -12.98 4.22
CA LYS A 199 -8.20 -13.08 5.02
C LYS A 199 -8.33 -12.30 6.31
N LYS A 200 -7.37 -12.54 7.21
CA LYS A 200 -7.30 -11.91 8.52
C LYS A 200 -5.90 -11.43 8.82
N VAL A 201 -5.80 -10.45 9.70
CA VAL A 201 -4.54 -9.94 10.26
C VAL A 201 -4.68 -9.83 11.77
N VAL A 202 -3.54 -9.90 12.46
CA VAL A 202 -3.46 -9.68 13.91
C VAL A 202 -2.57 -8.47 14.17
N VAL A 203 -3.09 -7.51 14.92
CA VAL A 203 -2.36 -6.29 15.29
C VAL A 203 -2.08 -6.30 16.78
N ASP A 204 -0.82 -6.15 17.15
CA ASP A 204 -0.40 -5.94 18.53
C ASP A 204 -0.79 -4.53 19.00
N LEU A 205 -1.68 -4.47 19.99
CA LEU A 205 -2.13 -3.23 20.61
C LEU A 205 -1.32 -2.84 21.86
N GLY A 206 -0.39 -3.69 22.31
CA GLY A 206 0.32 -3.56 23.57
C GLY A 206 -0.57 -3.91 24.76
N ASP A 207 -0.16 -3.49 25.95
CA ASP A 207 -0.93 -3.74 27.17
C ASP A 207 -2.09 -2.75 27.28
N ILE A 208 -3.31 -3.27 27.23
CA ILE A 208 -4.54 -2.51 27.52
C ILE A 208 -5.03 -2.96 28.89
N ASN A 209 -4.84 -2.10 29.90
CA ASN A 209 -5.29 -2.31 31.28
C ASN A 209 -6.50 -1.42 31.60
N VAL A 210 -7.61 -1.66 30.91
CA VAL A 210 -8.86 -0.94 31.15
C VAL A 210 -9.98 -1.95 31.38
N ASN A 211 -10.62 -1.86 32.54
CA ASN A 211 -11.82 -2.63 32.86
C ASN A 211 -13.03 -1.89 32.27
N GLY A 212 -13.77 -2.54 31.37
CA GLY A 212 -15.02 -1.99 30.84
C GLY A 212 -15.16 -2.13 29.32
N ARG A 213 -16.11 -1.40 28.75
CA ARG A 213 -16.37 -1.39 27.32
C ARG A 213 -15.33 -0.51 26.61
N LEU A 214 -14.77 -1.03 25.53
CA LEU A 214 -13.90 -0.28 24.63
C LEU A 214 -14.64 0.09 23.35
N LYS A 215 -14.19 1.16 22.71
CA LYS A 215 -14.63 1.53 21.37
C LYS A 215 -13.42 1.47 20.44
N LEU A 216 -13.49 0.60 19.45
CA LEU A 216 -12.49 0.48 18.40
C LEU A 216 -12.91 1.33 17.19
N LYS A 217 -11.96 2.08 16.64
CA LYS A 217 -12.10 2.80 15.37
C LYS A 217 -11.04 2.32 14.41
N ILE A 218 -11.44 1.98 13.18
CA ILE A 218 -10.53 1.61 12.10
C ILE A 218 -10.75 2.56 10.92
N LYS A 219 -9.67 3.17 10.45
CA LYS A 219 -9.68 4.00 9.25
C LYS A 219 -9.24 3.17 8.05
N LEU A 220 -10.06 3.18 7.00
CA LEU A 220 -9.70 2.64 5.69
C LEU A 220 -9.25 3.76 4.76
N GLU A 221 -8.36 3.44 3.81
CA GLU A 221 -7.84 4.40 2.84
C GLU A 221 -8.95 4.95 1.92
N ASP A 222 -9.88 4.10 1.53
CA ASP A 222 -10.93 4.38 0.54
C ASP A 222 -12.21 4.97 1.16
N GLN A 223 -12.27 5.13 2.49
CA GLN A 223 -13.44 5.63 3.20
C GLN A 223 -13.14 6.93 3.94
N ALA A 224 -14.09 7.88 3.91
CA ALA A 224 -13.96 9.16 4.60
C ALA A 224 -14.13 9.04 6.14
N GLU A 225 -15.00 8.15 6.58
CA GLU A 225 -15.30 7.95 7.99
C GLU A 225 -14.53 6.77 8.59
N TYR A 226 -14.55 6.66 9.92
CA TYR A 226 -14.03 5.49 10.62
C TYR A 226 -15.10 4.42 10.68
N LEU A 227 -14.70 3.16 10.52
CA LEU A 227 -15.50 2.03 10.97
C LEU A 227 -15.41 1.96 12.50
N GLU A 228 -16.55 1.96 13.18
CA GLU A 228 -16.62 1.94 14.64
C GLU A 228 -17.17 0.60 15.15
N PHE A 229 -16.51 0.02 16.14
CA PHE A 229 -16.88 -1.26 16.73
C PHE A 229 -16.93 -1.17 18.25
N PRO A 230 -18.07 -1.49 18.89
CA PRO A 230 -18.11 -1.68 20.34
C PRO A 230 -17.42 -3.00 20.69
N ILE A 231 -16.38 -2.94 21.51
CA ILE A 231 -15.64 -4.13 21.96
C ILE A 231 -15.91 -4.35 23.44
N LYS A 232 -16.34 -5.57 23.79
CA LYS A 232 -16.39 -6.03 25.17
C LYS A 232 -15.08 -6.76 25.46
N VAL A 233 -14.32 -6.27 26.42
CA VAL A 233 -13.13 -6.93 26.97
C VAL A 233 -13.51 -7.63 28.26
#